data_AF-A0A4V2BUK2-F1
#
_entry.id   AF-A0A4V2BUK2-F1
#
_cell.length_a   1.000
_cell.length_b   1.000
_cell.length_c   1.000
_cell.angle_alpha   90.00
_cell.angle_beta   90.00
_cell.angle_gamma   90.00
#
_symmetry.space_group_name_H-M   'P 1'
#
loop_
_entity.id
_entity.type
_entity.pdbx_description
1 polymer ?
#
loop_
_entity_poly.entity_id
_entity_poly.type
_entity_poly.pdbx_seq_one_letter_code
_entity_poly.pdbx_strand_id
1 'polypeptide(L)'
;MKYVIADPSKISIKQKDWQRTFDKYAPLLQNIPAVMQGVTSIENAQKWLECVAKTHADSHVSTCIKQASGIGARDVRALIAYEQGEYYPALSANEIYQSKQLKAFPASFTLARNEEPFIINAVRQVMQERNGIQRSQENEERMLAGEGQLWLKSRPSMYGKVNGQDIIVDIHINRGKDVTHSDELRLHYHSLVACSVDLSPKSLFQVNIQLEPEFKKQLVGMAAISPAAEQAAIHILKEAITNNADTVELSTRLIQQNQDTYDQLARTGQSHWSSMMSGKVIEQTESLTELPADLANEYTQISKQIVVAKNLKDKASELETAAREQMQNFAAVNQINGNFKLPYDATTLRTSTKFDLQGLHDVLTTQFNVESTSLKKAAIDIDTYMHLLDKSAKNNQPISHEQLTSVIKYDGFNEAGIKTAAEQYGIDLDDYSEQHMKVYMSGQSRGDIYNAMQTIKNEIGMFAENLTNELIESPSLDDERLKQNLANTGVSHSMDF
;
A
#
# COMPACT_ATOMS: atom_id res chain seq x y z
N MET A 1 3.80 -15.18 -4.66
CA MET A 1 5.17 -15.61 -4.31
C MET A 1 5.09 -17.12 -4.16
N LYS A 2 5.85 -17.91 -4.92
CA LYS A 2 5.73 -19.38 -4.85
C LYS A 2 6.61 -19.92 -3.74
N TYR A 3 6.10 -20.78 -2.87
CA TYR A 3 6.90 -21.54 -1.88
C TYR A 3 7.30 -22.91 -2.44
N VAL A 4 8.49 -23.38 -2.06
CA VAL A 4 9.11 -24.64 -2.48
C VAL A 4 9.35 -25.51 -1.26
N ILE A 5 9.08 -26.80 -1.41
CA ILE A 5 9.37 -27.80 -0.38
C ILE A 5 10.88 -27.91 -0.16
N ALA A 6 11.29 -27.96 1.10
CA ALA A 6 12.66 -28.21 1.49
C ALA A 6 13.03 -29.69 1.29
N ASP A 7 13.42 -30.04 0.07
CA ASP A 7 13.96 -31.35 -0.29
C ASP A 7 15.30 -31.18 -1.03
N PRO A 8 16.46 -31.38 -0.37
CA PRO A 8 17.77 -31.12 -0.96
C PRO A 8 18.04 -31.89 -2.27
N SER A 9 17.36 -33.03 -2.48
CA SER A 9 17.49 -33.85 -3.68
C SER A 9 16.81 -33.25 -4.90
N LYS A 10 15.87 -32.32 -4.70
CA LYS A 10 15.05 -31.69 -5.75
C LYS A 10 15.42 -30.22 -6.01
N ILE A 11 16.48 -29.72 -5.38
CA ILE A 11 16.90 -28.31 -5.49
C ILE A 11 18.15 -28.17 -6.34
N SER A 12 18.03 -27.41 -7.44
CA SER A 12 19.15 -26.99 -8.27
C SER A 12 20.08 -26.01 -7.52
N ILE A 13 21.38 -26.18 -7.64
CA ILE A 13 22.37 -25.25 -7.07
C ILE A 13 22.46 -23.99 -7.93
N LYS A 14 22.09 -22.84 -7.34
CA LYS A 14 22.19 -21.50 -7.98
C LYS A 14 23.34 -20.66 -7.40
N GLN A 15 23.73 -20.92 -6.15
CA GLN A 15 24.81 -20.22 -5.47
C GLN A 15 26.07 -21.09 -5.43
N LYS A 16 27.18 -20.59 -5.98
CA LYS A 16 28.45 -21.35 -6.03
C LYS A 16 29.06 -21.58 -4.65
N ASP A 17 28.92 -20.62 -3.74
CA ASP A 17 29.52 -20.66 -2.38
C ASP A 17 28.51 -21.09 -1.30
N TRP A 18 27.50 -21.89 -1.65
CA TRP A 18 26.40 -22.20 -0.75
C TRP A 18 26.83 -22.91 0.54
N GLN A 19 27.90 -23.73 0.52
CA GLN A 19 28.42 -24.39 1.72
C GLN A 19 28.92 -23.39 2.76
N ARG A 20 29.63 -22.33 2.32
CA ARG A 20 30.10 -21.28 3.24
C ARG A 20 28.92 -20.57 3.90
N THR A 21 27.88 -20.27 3.13
CA THR A 21 26.65 -19.67 3.65
C THR A 21 25.93 -20.63 4.60
N PHE A 22 25.86 -21.92 4.27
CA PHE A 22 25.32 -22.95 5.15
C PHE A 22 26.06 -23.00 6.49
N ASP A 23 27.39 -23.14 6.47
CA ASP A 23 28.21 -23.25 7.69
C ASP A 23 28.09 -22.02 8.58
N LYS A 24 28.00 -20.83 7.97
CA LYS A 24 27.80 -19.56 8.68
C LYS A 24 26.48 -19.52 9.45
N TYR A 25 25.41 -20.07 8.88
CA TYR A 25 24.06 -19.95 9.43
C TYR A 25 23.57 -21.19 10.19
N ALA A 26 24.18 -22.36 9.99
CA ALA A 26 23.82 -23.60 10.67
C ALA A 26 23.79 -23.48 12.21
N PRO A 27 24.73 -22.76 12.86
CA PRO A 27 24.69 -22.55 14.32
C PRO A 27 23.46 -21.77 14.80
N LEU A 28 22.73 -21.07 13.93
CA LEU A 28 21.53 -20.31 14.30
C LEU A 28 20.25 -21.16 14.29
N LEU A 29 20.27 -22.34 13.65
CA LEU A 29 19.07 -23.18 13.49
C LEU A 29 18.49 -23.64 14.82
N GLN A 30 19.34 -23.94 15.78
CA GLN A 30 18.98 -24.32 17.15
C GLN A 30 18.16 -23.25 17.89
N ASN A 31 18.25 -21.99 17.46
CA ASN A 31 17.49 -20.87 18.06
C ASN A 31 16.17 -20.59 17.32
N ILE A 32 15.84 -21.36 16.27
CA ILE A 32 14.56 -21.21 15.58
C ILE A 32 13.46 -21.84 16.43
N PRO A 33 12.34 -21.14 16.71
CA PRO A 33 11.26 -21.65 17.57
C PRO A 33 10.75 -23.05 17.22
N ALA A 34 10.60 -23.37 15.92
CA ALA A 34 10.17 -24.71 15.50
C ALA A 34 11.18 -25.81 15.88
N VAL A 35 12.48 -25.50 15.93
CA VAL A 35 13.53 -26.42 16.39
C VAL A 35 13.56 -26.48 17.91
N MET A 36 13.53 -25.33 18.58
CA MET A 36 13.51 -25.23 20.05
C MET A 36 12.32 -25.98 20.67
N GLN A 37 11.16 -25.94 20.02
CA GLN A 37 9.94 -26.60 20.49
C GLN A 37 9.80 -28.05 19.98
N GLY A 38 10.78 -28.58 19.24
CA GLY A 38 10.77 -29.96 18.77
C GLY A 38 9.79 -30.25 17.62
N VAL A 39 9.18 -29.24 17.02
CA VAL A 39 8.31 -29.37 15.84
C VAL A 39 9.10 -29.86 14.63
N THR A 40 10.34 -29.38 14.51
CA THR A 40 11.26 -29.75 13.44
C THR A 40 12.59 -30.21 14.04
N SER A 41 13.06 -31.40 13.67
CA SER A 41 14.37 -31.88 14.09
C SER A 41 15.50 -31.01 13.53
N ILE A 42 16.64 -30.94 14.24
CA ILE A 42 17.81 -30.19 13.76
C ILE A 42 18.28 -30.68 12.39
N GLU A 43 18.20 -31.98 12.13
CA GLU A 43 18.54 -32.59 10.83
C GLU A 43 17.63 -32.06 9.70
N ASN A 44 16.32 -31.96 9.94
CA ASN A 44 15.39 -31.41 8.95
C ASN A 44 15.57 -29.90 8.78
N ALA A 45 15.90 -29.17 9.85
CA ALA A 45 16.24 -27.76 9.77
C ALA A 45 17.53 -27.51 8.95
N GLN A 46 18.52 -28.40 9.08
CA GLN A 46 19.74 -28.37 8.26
C GLN A 46 19.43 -28.66 6.78
N LYS A 47 18.60 -29.66 6.47
CA LYS A 47 18.13 -29.90 5.09
C LYS A 47 17.42 -28.69 4.50
N TRP A 48 16.58 -28.02 5.30
CA TRP A 48 15.94 -26.77 4.90
C TRP A 48 16.97 -25.67 4.62
N LEU A 49 17.95 -25.46 5.51
CA LEU A 49 19.00 -24.46 5.32
C LEU A 49 19.85 -24.75 4.08
N GLU A 50 20.15 -26.02 3.82
CA GLU A 50 20.86 -26.44 2.61
C GLU A 50 20.10 -26.03 1.35
N CYS A 51 18.78 -26.27 1.30
CA CYS A 51 17.93 -25.84 0.18
C CYS A 51 17.95 -24.31 0.00
N VAL A 52 17.82 -23.56 1.10
CA VAL A 52 17.83 -22.10 1.10
C VAL A 52 19.19 -21.55 0.66
N ALA A 53 20.30 -22.10 1.15
CA ALA A 53 21.66 -21.68 0.80
C ALA A 53 22.00 -22.00 -0.66
N LYS A 54 21.54 -23.13 -1.19
CA LYS A 54 21.73 -23.49 -2.61
C LYS A 54 21.01 -22.52 -3.55
N THR A 55 19.89 -21.94 -3.11
CA THR A 55 18.99 -21.15 -3.97
C THR A 55 19.20 -19.64 -3.85
N HIS A 56 19.57 -19.13 -2.67
CA HIS A 56 19.54 -17.71 -2.34
C HIS A 56 20.89 -17.15 -1.88
N ALA A 57 21.18 -15.89 -2.21
CA ALA A 57 22.36 -15.17 -1.73
C ALA A 57 22.38 -15.03 -0.19
N ASP A 58 23.56 -14.84 0.39
CA ASP A 58 23.81 -14.77 1.86
C ASP A 58 22.83 -13.85 2.62
N SER A 59 22.57 -12.65 2.10
CA SER A 59 21.62 -11.68 2.69
C SER A 59 20.18 -12.21 2.76
N HIS A 60 19.76 -12.94 1.74
CA HIS A 60 18.44 -13.56 1.65
C HIS A 60 18.32 -14.80 2.56
N VAL A 61 19.40 -15.57 2.73
CA VAL A 61 19.44 -16.68 3.70
C VAL A 61 19.19 -16.17 5.12
N SER A 62 19.88 -15.07 5.51
CA SER A 62 19.62 -14.41 6.79
C SER A 62 18.16 -14.00 6.95
N THR A 63 17.54 -13.49 5.88
CA THR A 63 16.14 -13.07 5.86
C THR A 63 15.20 -14.27 6.04
N CYS A 64 15.44 -15.40 5.36
CA CYS A 64 14.69 -16.64 5.55
C CYS A 64 14.69 -17.08 7.02
N ILE A 65 15.85 -17.07 7.67
CA ILE A 65 15.99 -17.48 9.08
C ILE A 65 15.19 -16.53 10.00
N LYS A 66 15.34 -15.22 9.79
CA LYS A 66 14.57 -14.21 10.56
C LYS A 66 13.06 -14.40 10.35
N GLN A 67 12.62 -14.60 9.11
CA GLN A 67 11.20 -14.82 8.79
C GLN A 67 10.65 -16.13 9.37
N ALA A 68 11.43 -17.21 9.42
CA ALA A 68 10.99 -18.46 10.04
C ALA A 68 10.79 -18.32 11.57
N SER A 69 11.46 -17.35 12.20
CA SER A 69 11.47 -17.19 13.65
C SER A 69 10.28 -16.43 14.25
N GLY A 70 9.32 -15.95 13.44
CA GLY A 70 8.13 -15.24 13.90
C GLY A 70 7.14 -14.96 12.77
N ILE A 71 6.03 -14.30 13.09
CA ILE A 71 4.98 -13.87 12.16
C ILE A 71 5.25 -12.41 11.78
N GLY A 72 5.23 -12.12 10.48
CA GLY A 72 5.32 -10.76 9.94
C GLY A 72 3.96 -10.09 9.74
N ALA A 73 3.96 -8.78 9.46
CA ALA A 73 2.73 -8.04 9.14
C ALA A 73 2.00 -8.57 7.89
N ARG A 74 2.72 -9.19 6.95
CA ARG A 74 2.12 -9.88 5.79
C ARG A 74 1.50 -11.21 6.19
N ASP A 75 2.16 -11.97 7.06
CA ASP A 75 1.71 -13.28 7.51
C ASP A 75 0.40 -13.15 8.29
N VAL A 76 0.34 -12.24 9.28
CA VAL A 76 -0.87 -12.06 10.11
C VAL A 76 -2.08 -11.63 9.28
N ARG A 77 -1.89 -10.77 8.26
CA ARG A 77 -2.98 -10.35 7.36
C ARG A 77 -3.51 -11.50 6.52
N ALA A 78 -2.63 -12.37 6.02
CA ALA A 78 -3.03 -13.58 5.30
C ALA A 78 -3.75 -14.57 6.22
N LEU A 79 -3.36 -14.67 7.49
CA LEU A 79 -4.04 -15.50 8.48
C LEU A 79 -5.43 -14.95 8.85
N ILE A 80 -5.56 -13.63 9.01
CA ILE A 80 -6.86 -12.97 9.22
C ILE A 80 -7.79 -13.23 8.03
N ALA A 81 -7.31 -13.02 6.80
CA ALA A 81 -8.09 -13.31 5.59
C ALA A 81 -8.55 -14.77 5.56
N TYR A 82 -7.67 -15.72 5.93
CA TYR A 82 -8.03 -17.13 6.06
C TYR A 82 -9.13 -17.38 7.11
N GLU A 83 -9.04 -16.80 8.30
CA GLU A 83 -10.09 -16.93 9.34
C GLU A 83 -11.44 -16.35 8.88
N GLN A 84 -11.41 -15.36 7.98
CA GLN A 84 -12.61 -14.72 7.40
C GLN A 84 -13.14 -15.44 6.15
N GLY A 85 -12.44 -16.45 5.64
CA GLY A 85 -12.79 -17.12 4.37
C GLY A 85 -12.48 -16.27 3.13
N GLU A 86 -11.61 -15.27 3.26
CA GLU A 86 -11.19 -14.36 2.20
C GLU A 86 -9.93 -14.87 1.47
N TYR A 87 -9.81 -14.52 0.19
CA TYR A 87 -8.63 -14.82 -0.61
C TYR A 87 -7.54 -13.76 -0.41
N TYR A 88 -6.33 -14.21 -0.03
CA TYR A 88 -5.16 -13.33 0.05
C TYR A 88 -4.14 -13.65 -1.07
N PRO A 89 -4.07 -12.84 -2.15
CA PRO A 89 -3.33 -13.17 -3.37
C PRO A 89 -1.80 -13.17 -3.24
N ALA A 90 -1.26 -12.75 -2.09
CA ALA A 90 0.18 -12.72 -1.91
C ALA A 90 0.72 -14.01 -1.29
N LEU A 91 -0.06 -14.68 -0.44
CA LEU A 91 0.40 -15.74 0.47
C LEU A 91 -0.79 -16.46 1.13
N SER A 92 -0.77 -17.78 1.15
CA SER A 92 -1.77 -18.62 1.84
C SER A 92 -1.39 -18.94 3.28
N ALA A 93 -2.39 -19.27 4.11
CA ALA A 93 -2.16 -19.68 5.50
C ALA A 93 -1.31 -20.98 5.59
N ASN A 94 -1.52 -21.93 4.68
CA ASN A 94 -0.72 -23.16 4.62
C ASN A 94 0.76 -22.87 4.30
N GLU A 95 1.05 -21.96 3.36
CA GLU A 95 2.43 -21.52 3.08
C GLU A 95 3.13 -20.97 4.32
N ILE A 96 2.41 -20.17 5.11
CA ILE A 96 2.93 -19.62 6.36
C ILE A 96 3.27 -20.76 7.32
N TYR A 97 2.34 -21.68 7.56
CA TYR A 97 2.55 -22.82 8.46
C TYR A 97 3.77 -23.64 8.06
N GLN A 98 3.85 -24.04 6.80
CA GLN A 98 4.97 -24.83 6.30
C GLN A 98 6.30 -24.07 6.37
N SER A 99 6.28 -22.77 6.10
CA SER A 99 7.47 -21.92 6.24
C SER A 99 7.95 -21.81 7.69
N LYS A 100 7.05 -21.57 8.64
CA LYS A 100 7.41 -21.48 10.07
C LYS A 100 7.88 -22.82 10.64
N GLN A 101 7.39 -23.93 10.09
CA GLN A 101 7.82 -25.29 10.43
C GLN A 101 9.07 -25.75 9.65
N LEU A 102 9.71 -24.88 8.85
CA LEU A 102 10.89 -25.20 8.04
C LEU A 102 10.66 -26.36 7.03
N LYS A 103 9.41 -26.56 6.58
CA LYS A 103 9.03 -27.53 5.55
C LYS A 103 9.09 -26.94 4.15
N ALA A 104 8.95 -25.63 4.04
CA ALA A 104 9.01 -24.89 2.80
C ALA A 104 9.76 -23.56 2.95
N PHE A 105 10.14 -22.97 1.83
CA PHE A 105 10.79 -21.66 1.75
C PHE A 105 10.38 -20.93 0.46
N PRO A 106 10.46 -19.60 0.40
CA PRO A 106 10.12 -18.87 -0.82
C PRO A 106 11.06 -19.24 -1.98
N ALA A 107 10.51 -19.64 -3.13
CA ALA A 107 11.23 -20.02 -4.36
C ALA A 107 12.12 -18.88 -4.87
N SER A 108 11.59 -17.69 -4.78
CA SER A 108 12.23 -16.44 -5.08
C SER A 108 11.84 -15.46 -3.99
N PHE A 109 12.80 -14.67 -3.57
CA PHE A 109 12.48 -13.36 -3.06
C PHE A 109 12.11 -12.49 -4.27
N THR A 110 10.97 -12.78 -4.90
CA THR A 110 10.19 -11.70 -5.48
C THR A 110 9.78 -10.88 -4.28
N LEU A 111 10.63 -9.95 -3.85
CA LEU A 111 10.20 -8.75 -3.16
C LEU A 111 9.10 -8.18 -4.03
N ALA A 112 7.86 -8.64 -3.83
CA ALA A 112 6.72 -8.19 -4.60
C ALA A 112 6.68 -6.67 -4.41
N ARG A 113 7.14 -5.94 -5.43
CA ARG A 113 7.15 -4.48 -5.50
C ARG A 113 7.67 -3.74 -4.25
N ASN A 114 8.85 -4.13 -3.79
CA ASN A 114 9.80 -3.21 -3.15
C ASN A 114 11.00 -3.01 -4.09
N GLU A 115 10.73 -2.85 -5.39
CA GLU A 115 11.74 -2.76 -6.45
C GLU A 115 12.63 -1.51 -6.31
N GLU A 116 12.33 -0.64 -5.35
CA GLU A 116 13.01 0.63 -5.17
C GLU A 116 13.26 0.92 -3.67
N PRO A 117 14.08 0.13 -2.95
CA PRO A 117 14.48 0.48 -1.58
C PRO A 117 15.04 1.89 -1.49
N PHE A 118 15.68 2.35 -2.57
CA PHE A 118 16.16 3.71 -2.73
C PHE A 118 15.03 4.77 -2.72
N ILE A 119 13.84 4.49 -3.27
CA ILE A 119 12.69 5.41 -3.22
C ILE A 119 12.16 5.53 -1.80
N ILE A 120 12.01 4.41 -1.09
CA ILE A 120 11.67 4.43 0.34
C ILE A 120 12.73 5.21 1.12
N ASN A 121 14.02 5.05 0.80
CA ASN A 121 15.11 5.80 1.42
C ASN A 121 15.03 7.31 1.14
N ALA A 122 14.70 7.73 -0.09
CA ALA A 122 14.50 9.13 -0.43
C ALA A 122 13.33 9.72 0.37
N VAL A 123 12.19 9.04 0.41
CA VAL A 123 11.02 9.47 1.20
C VAL A 123 11.35 9.52 2.69
N ARG A 124 12.07 8.55 3.24
CA ARG A 124 12.54 8.59 4.64
C ARG A 124 13.33 9.86 4.92
N GLN A 125 14.32 10.19 4.07
CA GLN A 125 15.13 11.40 4.24
C GLN A 125 14.28 12.67 4.20
N VAL A 126 13.35 12.77 3.25
CA VAL A 126 12.40 13.89 3.19
C VAL A 126 11.58 13.99 4.47
N MET A 127 11.01 12.89 4.95
CA MET A 127 10.20 12.87 6.17
C MET A 127 11.04 13.24 7.42
N GLN A 128 12.30 12.81 7.49
CA GLN A 128 13.21 13.22 8.57
C GLN A 128 13.47 14.73 8.56
N GLU A 129 13.75 15.30 7.39
CA GLU A 129 14.10 16.72 7.24
C GLU A 129 12.88 17.64 7.39
N ARG A 130 11.76 17.31 6.73
CA ARG A 130 10.54 18.14 6.70
C ARG A 130 9.76 18.08 8.01
N ASN A 131 9.71 16.91 8.66
CA ASN A 131 8.87 16.70 9.85
C ASN A 131 9.69 16.56 11.15
N GLY A 132 11.01 16.78 11.09
CA GLY A 132 11.89 16.70 12.27
C GLY A 132 11.92 15.31 12.90
N ILE A 133 11.69 14.25 12.12
CA ILE A 133 11.63 12.88 12.63
C ILE A 133 13.05 12.39 12.96
N GLN A 134 13.30 12.11 14.23
CA GLN A 134 14.51 11.46 14.69
C GLN A 134 14.37 9.95 14.53
N ARG A 135 14.81 9.43 13.38
CA ARG A 135 14.74 7.99 13.06
C ARG A 135 15.62 7.17 14.02
N SER A 136 15.10 6.05 14.50
CA SER A 136 15.85 5.08 15.31
C SER A 136 15.94 3.73 14.58
N GLN A 137 17.05 3.51 13.88
CA GLN A 137 17.35 2.22 13.22
C GLN A 137 17.51 1.09 14.24
N GLU A 138 18.04 1.41 15.42
CA GLU A 138 18.17 0.45 16.53
C GLU A 138 16.81 -0.13 16.92
N ASN A 139 15.79 0.72 17.10
CA ASN A 139 14.43 0.26 17.41
C ASN A 139 13.82 -0.53 16.24
N GLU A 140 14.09 -0.16 14.99
CA GLU A 140 13.69 -0.94 13.81
C GLU A 140 14.36 -2.34 13.76
N GLU A 141 15.56 -2.50 14.29
CA GLU A 141 16.23 -3.80 14.46
C GLU A 141 15.65 -4.58 15.67
N ARG A 142 15.38 -3.92 16.80
CA ARG A 142 14.74 -4.54 17.98
C ARG A 142 13.37 -5.11 17.65
N MET A 143 12.52 -4.33 16.95
CA MET A 143 11.21 -4.79 16.46
C MET A 143 11.31 -5.98 15.49
N LEU A 144 12.37 -6.02 14.66
CA LEU A 144 12.59 -7.14 13.74
C LEU A 144 13.11 -8.39 14.47
N ALA A 145 13.91 -8.21 15.52
CA ALA A 145 14.43 -9.29 16.34
C ALA A 145 13.31 -9.95 17.18
N GLY A 146 12.40 -9.14 17.73
CA GLY A 146 11.33 -9.56 18.64
C GLY A 146 11.89 -9.93 20.01
N GLU A 147 11.81 -9.02 20.97
CA GLU A 147 12.17 -9.24 22.38
C GLU A 147 10.90 -9.65 23.16
N GLY A 148 11.00 -10.63 24.08
CA GLY A 148 9.90 -11.03 24.97
C GLY A 148 8.81 -11.93 24.35
N GLN A 149 8.22 -11.57 23.20
CA GLN A 149 7.20 -12.37 22.51
C GLN A 149 7.69 -12.88 21.15
N LEU A 150 8.07 -14.17 21.11
CA LEU A 150 8.79 -14.78 19.98
C LEU A 150 8.08 -14.68 18.62
N TRP A 151 6.75 -14.54 18.59
CA TRP A 151 5.98 -14.55 17.36
C TRP A 151 5.78 -13.17 16.73
N LEU A 152 5.90 -12.09 17.50
CA LEU A 152 5.69 -10.72 17.01
C LEU A 152 6.98 -10.19 16.38
N LYS A 153 7.06 -10.14 15.04
CA LYS A 153 8.21 -9.60 14.33
C LYS A 153 7.79 -8.70 13.19
N SER A 154 8.34 -7.50 13.11
CA SER A 154 8.09 -6.64 11.97
C SER A 154 9.12 -5.52 11.89
N ARG A 155 9.33 -5.01 10.68
CA ARG A 155 10.11 -3.81 10.43
C ARG A 155 9.23 -2.81 9.68
N PRO A 156 8.84 -1.68 10.30
CA PRO A 156 8.14 -0.62 9.56
C PRO A 156 9.08 0.04 8.56
N SER A 157 8.53 0.84 7.64
CA SER A 157 9.39 1.65 6.78
C SER A 157 10.23 2.61 7.62
N MET A 158 9.71 3.19 8.69
CA MET A 158 10.50 4.00 9.61
C MET A 158 9.91 3.98 11.01
N TYR A 159 10.78 3.90 12.01
CA TYR A 159 10.45 4.19 13.40
C TYR A 159 11.25 5.42 13.84
N GLY A 160 10.62 6.34 14.55
CA GLY A 160 11.32 7.52 15.05
C GLY A 160 10.57 8.29 16.12
N LYS A 161 11.12 9.44 16.49
CA LYS A 161 10.51 10.38 17.43
C LYS A 161 10.25 11.73 16.79
N VAL A 162 9.11 12.33 17.10
CA VAL A 162 8.80 13.74 16.82
C VAL A 162 8.35 14.37 18.12
N ASN A 163 8.98 15.48 18.52
CA ASN A 163 8.67 16.17 19.79
C ASN A 163 8.65 15.22 21.00
N GLY A 164 9.58 14.26 21.04
CA GLY A 164 9.68 13.25 22.10
C GLY A 164 8.65 12.12 22.05
N GLN A 165 7.69 12.15 21.13
CA GLN A 165 6.70 11.10 20.94
C GLN A 165 7.16 10.09 19.90
N ASP A 166 7.04 8.80 20.24
CA ASP A 166 7.31 7.70 19.32
C ASP A 166 6.26 7.65 18.21
N ILE A 167 6.73 7.44 16.97
CA ILE A 167 5.89 7.32 15.80
C ILE A 167 6.36 6.17 14.91
N ILE A 168 5.40 5.61 14.17
CA ILE A 168 5.67 4.63 13.11
C ILE A 168 5.21 5.21 11.79
N VAL A 169 6.03 5.05 10.75
CA VAL A 169 5.71 5.45 9.38
C VAL A 169 5.84 4.25 8.46
N ASP A 170 4.79 3.96 7.69
CA ASP A 170 4.80 2.97 6.61
C ASP A 170 4.70 3.69 5.27
N ILE A 171 5.68 3.44 4.38
CA ILE A 171 5.85 4.16 3.11
C ILE A 171 5.45 3.24 1.96
N HIS A 172 4.54 3.71 1.11
CA HIS A 172 3.96 2.98 -0.01
C HIS A 172 4.23 3.73 -1.32
N ILE A 173 4.57 2.99 -2.39
CA ILE A 173 4.91 3.56 -3.71
C ILE A 173 3.81 3.21 -4.70
N ASN A 174 3.35 4.21 -5.45
CA ASN A 174 2.34 4.10 -6.51
C ASN A 174 1.08 3.32 -6.10
N ARG A 175 0.63 3.55 -4.86
CA ARG A 175 -0.66 3.05 -4.37
C ARG A 175 -1.65 4.21 -4.32
N GLY A 176 -2.93 3.89 -4.50
CA GLY A 176 -4.00 4.87 -4.38
C GLY A 176 -3.92 5.63 -3.06
N LYS A 177 -4.47 6.84 -3.04
CA LYS A 177 -4.43 7.70 -1.84
C LYS A 177 -5.16 7.07 -0.65
N ASP A 178 -6.12 6.20 -0.94
CA ASP A 178 -6.98 5.56 0.05
C ASP A 178 -6.26 4.54 0.92
N VAL A 179 -6.58 4.59 2.22
CA VAL A 179 -6.10 3.63 3.20
C VAL A 179 -7.05 2.45 3.15
N THR A 180 -6.55 1.27 2.81
CA THR A 180 -7.36 0.05 2.83
C THR A 180 -7.40 -0.52 4.24
N HIS A 181 -8.41 -1.34 4.56
CA HIS A 181 -8.45 -2.08 5.83
C HIS A 181 -7.17 -2.93 6.05
N SER A 182 -6.63 -3.52 4.99
CA SER A 182 -5.36 -4.25 5.04
C SER A 182 -4.16 -3.36 5.42
N ASP A 183 -4.15 -2.09 5.03
CA ASP A 183 -3.10 -1.16 5.40
C ASP A 183 -3.23 -0.72 6.87
N GLU A 184 -4.46 -0.54 7.36
CA GLU A 184 -4.73 -0.34 8.79
C GLU A 184 -4.22 -1.53 9.61
N LEU A 185 -4.57 -2.77 9.24
CA LEU A 185 -4.08 -3.99 9.91
C LEU A 185 -2.56 -4.04 9.97
N ARG A 186 -1.88 -3.66 8.88
CA ARG A 186 -0.42 -3.66 8.80
C ARG A 186 0.20 -2.66 9.79
N LEU A 187 -0.28 -1.43 9.82
CA LEU A 187 0.24 -0.38 10.72
C LEU A 187 -0.04 -0.70 12.20
N HIS A 188 -1.23 -1.21 12.51
CA HIS A 188 -1.54 -1.71 13.86
C HIS A 188 -0.61 -2.86 14.25
N TYR A 189 -0.31 -3.78 13.32
CA TYR A 189 0.65 -4.84 13.62
C TYR A 189 2.05 -4.32 13.93
N HIS A 190 2.54 -3.32 13.18
CA HIS A 190 3.81 -2.66 13.51
C HIS A 190 3.79 -2.05 14.92
N SER A 191 2.70 -1.39 15.29
CA SER A 191 2.51 -0.83 16.63
C SER A 191 2.51 -1.91 17.73
N LEU A 192 1.78 -3.02 17.51
CA LEU A 192 1.75 -4.15 18.44
C LEU A 192 3.15 -4.76 18.64
N VAL A 193 3.93 -4.91 17.57
CA VAL A 193 5.33 -5.36 17.64
C VAL A 193 6.18 -4.35 18.42
N ALA A 194 6.01 -3.04 18.20
CA ALA A 194 6.73 -2.01 18.94
C ALA A 194 6.44 -2.12 20.45
N CYS A 195 5.17 -2.26 20.83
CA CYS A 195 4.75 -2.48 22.22
C CYS A 195 5.38 -3.73 22.83
N SER A 196 5.57 -4.81 22.06
CA SER A 196 6.21 -6.03 22.56
C SER A 196 7.70 -5.86 22.90
N VAL A 197 8.36 -4.82 22.38
CA VAL A 197 9.77 -4.49 22.64
C VAL A 197 9.93 -3.20 23.46
N ASP A 198 8.93 -2.91 24.31
CA ASP A 198 8.89 -1.77 25.23
C ASP A 198 8.92 -0.39 24.55
N LEU A 199 8.41 -0.30 23.32
CA LEU A 199 8.21 0.95 22.60
C LEU A 199 6.73 1.35 22.65
N SER A 200 6.39 2.63 22.58
CA SER A 200 5.00 3.09 22.75
C SER A 200 4.62 4.14 21.71
N PRO A 201 4.51 3.73 20.41
CA PRO A 201 4.15 4.65 19.34
C PRO A 201 2.78 5.28 19.58
N LYS A 202 2.73 6.62 19.57
CA LYS A 202 1.50 7.41 19.74
C LYS A 202 0.78 7.65 18.42
N SER A 203 1.54 7.75 17.34
CA SER A 203 1.00 8.06 16.01
C SER A 203 1.50 7.06 14.97
N LEU A 204 0.58 6.61 14.13
CA LEU A 204 0.83 5.71 13.01
C LEU A 204 0.58 6.47 11.72
N PHE A 205 1.56 6.57 10.84
CA PHE A 205 1.44 7.31 9.58
C PHE A 205 1.59 6.37 8.39
N GLN A 206 0.67 6.49 7.43
CA GLN A 206 0.87 5.99 6.09
C GLN A 206 1.34 7.14 5.21
N VAL A 207 2.46 6.94 4.51
CA VAL A 207 2.99 7.88 3.53
C VAL A 207 2.91 7.24 2.16
N ASN A 208 2.12 7.81 1.26
CA ASN A 208 2.02 7.35 -0.12
C ASN A 208 2.80 8.30 -1.02
N ILE A 209 3.75 7.76 -1.78
CA ILE A 209 4.41 8.46 -2.87
C ILE A 209 3.86 7.97 -4.20
N GLN A 210 3.34 8.88 -5.01
CA GLN A 210 2.95 8.65 -6.39
C GLN A 210 4.04 9.24 -7.29
N LEU A 211 4.58 8.41 -8.17
CA LEU A 211 5.59 8.78 -9.16
C LEU A 211 5.01 8.56 -10.54
N GLU A 212 5.21 9.54 -11.42
CA GLU A 212 4.95 9.38 -12.85
C GLU A 212 5.71 8.14 -13.39
N PRO A 213 5.08 7.25 -14.18
CA PRO A 213 5.70 6.00 -14.62
C PRO A 213 7.06 6.15 -15.32
N GLU A 214 7.24 7.15 -16.19
CA GLU A 214 8.50 7.36 -16.90
C GLU A 214 9.59 7.92 -15.98
N PHE A 215 9.26 8.85 -15.09
CA PHE A 215 10.20 9.34 -14.08
C PHE A 215 10.67 8.21 -13.15
N LYS A 216 9.73 7.38 -12.69
CA LYS A 216 10.02 6.17 -11.90
C LYS A 216 10.98 5.23 -12.64
N LYS A 217 10.69 4.92 -13.91
CA LYS A 217 11.51 4.05 -14.74
C LYS A 217 12.94 4.58 -14.93
N GLN A 218 13.10 5.89 -15.10
CA GLN A 218 14.42 6.54 -15.17
C GLN A 218 15.20 6.40 -13.86
N LEU A 219 14.55 6.65 -12.72
CA LEU A 219 15.17 6.50 -11.40
C LEU A 219 15.62 5.07 -11.14
N VAL A 220 14.79 4.08 -11.46
CA VAL A 220 15.14 2.64 -11.37
C VAL A 220 16.32 2.31 -12.26
N GLY A 221 16.26 2.76 -13.52
CA GLY A 221 17.34 2.57 -14.48
C GLY A 221 18.66 3.14 -13.98
N MET A 222 18.63 4.32 -13.36
CA MET A 222 19.80 4.97 -12.76
C MET A 222 20.31 4.21 -11.54
N ALA A 223 19.42 3.85 -10.60
CA ALA A 223 19.78 3.15 -9.37
C ALA A 223 20.42 1.77 -9.63
N ALA A 224 20.03 1.11 -10.73
CA ALA A 224 20.57 -0.18 -11.12
C ALA A 224 22.03 -0.14 -11.64
N ILE A 225 22.57 1.05 -11.98
CA ILE A 225 23.90 1.18 -12.60
C ILE A 225 25.02 0.94 -11.58
N SER A 226 24.97 1.61 -10.43
CA SER A 226 26.02 1.56 -9.40
C SER A 226 25.54 2.17 -8.08
N PRO A 227 26.22 1.90 -6.94
CA PRO A 227 25.88 2.53 -5.67
C PRO A 227 25.92 4.07 -5.70
N ALA A 228 26.85 4.67 -6.47
CA ALA A 228 26.91 6.12 -6.62
C ALA A 228 25.72 6.67 -7.41
N ALA A 229 25.29 5.95 -8.45
CA ALA A 229 24.11 6.29 -9.23
C ALA A 229 22.81 6.12 -8.42
N GLU A 230 22.74 5.12 -7.54
CA GLU A 230 21.64 4.97 -6.57
C GLU A 230 21.54 6.19 -5.64
N GLN A 231 22.67 6.67 -5.09
CA GLN A 231 22.65 7.88 -4.25
C GLN A 231 22.22 9.12 -5.03
N ALA A 232 22.63 9.25 -6.29
CA ALA A 232 22.17 10.33 -7.15
C ALA A 232 20.66 10.24 -7.44
N ALA A 233 20.13 9.04 -7.71
CA ALA A 233 18.69 8.82 -7.87
C ALA A 233 17.90 9.17 -6.59
N ILE A 234 18.42 8.82 -5.42
CA ILE A 234 17.86 9.23 -4.11
C ILE A 234 17.81 10.76 -4.00
N HIS A 235 18.91 11.43 -4.36
CA HIS A 235 19.01 12.89 -4.28
C HIS A 235 18.02 13.58 -5.24
N ILE A 236 17.97 13.16 -6.50
CA ILE A 236 17.04 13.68 -7.52
C ILE A 236 15.60 13.53 -7.03
N LEU A 237 15.24 12.34 -6.53
CA LEU A 237 13.89 12.12 -6.03
C LEU A 237 13.60 12.98 -4.79
N LYS A 238 14.54 13.10 -3.87
CA LYS A 238 14.40 13.96 -2.68
C LYS A 238 14.14 15.42 -3.09
N GLU A 239 14.89 15.94 -4.06
CA GLU A 239 14.70 17.30 -4.58
C GLU A 239 13.33 17.43 -5.26
N ALA A 240 12.92 16.46 -6.08
CA ALA A 240 11.61 16.46 -6.72
C ALA A 240 10.47 16.48 -5.69
N ILE A 241 10.56 15.69 -4.62
CA ILE A 241 9.58 15.69 -3.53
C ILE A 241 9.61 17.05 -2.78
N THR A 242 10.80 17.54 -2.44
CA THR A 242 10.96 18.78 -1.64
C THR A 242 10.41 20.00 -2.38
N ASN A 243 10.61 20.03 -3.70
CA ASN A 243 10.15 21.12 -4.56
C ASN A 243 8.72 20.92 -5.08
N ASN A 244 8.02 19.85 -4.67
CA ASN A 244 6.69 19.48 -5.17
C ASN A 244 6.62 19.46 -6.71
N ALA A 245 7.59 18.80 -7.36
CA ALA A 245 7.60 18.65 -8.81
C ALA A 245 6.38 17.85 -9.30
N ASP A 246 5.84 18.21 -10.47
CA ASP A 246 4.63 17.58 -11.05
C ASP A 246 4.76 16.06 -11.26
N THR A 247 6.00 15.54 -11.34
CA THR A 247 6.29 14.11 -11.51
C THR A 247 6.15 13.30 -10.22
N VAL A 248 5.92 13.96 -9.07
CA VAL A 248 5.87 13.34 -7.75
C VAL A 248 4.78 13.95 -6.87
N GLU A 249 3.91 13.10 -6.32
CA GLU A 249 2.96 13.49 -5.28
C GLU A 249 3.26 12.71 -3.99
N LEU A 250 3.47 13.42 -2.87
CA LEU A 250 3.61 12.82 -1.55
C LEU A 250 2.39 13.16 -0.69
N SER A 251 1.73 12.13 -0.18
CA SER A 251 0.62 12.28 0.77
C SER A 251 0.90 11.53 2.06
N THR A 252 0.49 12.13 3.18
CA THR A 252 0.67 11.56 4.52
C THR A 252 -0.69 11.48 5.20
N ARG A 253 -1.05 10.30 5.72
CA ARG A 253 -2.29 10.06 6.44
C ARG A 253 -1.99 9.52 7.84
N LEU A 254 -2.63 10.09 8.85
CA LEU A 254 -2.62 9.58 10.21
C LEU A 254 -3.64 8.44 10.33
N ILE A 255 -3.20 7.28 10.79
CA ILE A 255 -4.06 6.14 11.08
C ILE A 255 -4.45 6.19 12.55
N GLN A 256 -5.75 6.21 12.81
CA GLN A 256 -6.28 6.12 14.17
C GLN A 256 -6.05 4.71 14.71
N GLN A 257 -5.55 4.65 15.95
CA GLN A 257 -5.36 3.39 16.64
C GLN A 257 -6.73 2.86 17.10
N ASN A 258 -7.00 1.58 16.85
CA ASN A 258 -8.24 0.91 17.21
C ASN A 258 -7.95 -0.34 18.06
N GLN A 259 -8.58 -0.42 19.25
CA GLN A 259 -8.40 -1.53 20.17
C GLN A 259 -8.93 -2.85 19.60
N ASP A 260 -10.07 -2.85 18.90
CA ASP A 260 -10.64 -4.07 18.30
C ASP A 260 -9.67 -4.68 17.29
N THR A 261 -8.96 -3.84 16.53
CA THR A 261 -7.93 -4.26 15.58
C THR A 261 -6.74 -4.91 16.29
N TYR A 262 -6.30 -4.33 17.41
CA TYR A 262 -5.23 -4.92 18.22
C TYR A 262 -5.63 -6.27 18.80
N ASP A 263 -6.85 -6.38 19.33
CA ASP A 263 -7.36 -7.62 19.92
C ASP A 263 -7.49 -8.72 18.86
N GLN A 264 -7.95 -8.38 17.65
CA GLN A 264 -7.99 -9.31 16.52
C GLN A 264 -6.58 -9.79 16.15
N LEU A 265 -5.62 -8.87 15.94
CA LEU A 265 -4.24 -9.19 15.58
C LEU A 265 -3.58 -10.09 16.63
N ALA A 266 -3.73 -9.76 17.90
CA ALA A 266 -3.17 -10.53 19.01
C ALA A 266 -3.79 -11.94 19.09
N ARG A 267 -5.13 -12.04 19.00
CA ARG A 267 -5.83 -13.33 19.05
C ARG A 267 -5.47 -14.24 17.89
N THR A 268 -5.59 -13.74 16.64
CA THR A 268 -5.29 -14.50 15.43
C THR A 268 -3.82 -14.92 15.42
N GLY A 269 -2.91 -13.97 15.67
CA GLY A 269 -1.48 -14.24 15.66
C GLY A 269 -1.04 -15.23 16.74
N GLN A 270 -1.50 -15.08 17.99
CA GLN A 270 -1.18 -16.00 19.08
C GLN A 270 -1.76 -17.41 18.82
N SER A 271 -3.02 -17.50 18.39
CA SER A 271 -3.70 -18.77 18.11
C SER A 271 -2.99 -19.57 17.02
N HIS A 272 -2.69 -18.91 15.89
CA HIS A 272 -2.00 -19.54 14.78
C HIS A 272 -0.54 -19.87 15.12
N TRP A 273 0.18 -18.98 15.80
CA TRP A 273 1.56 -19.26 16.23
C TRP A 273 1.63 -20.50 17.13
N SER A 274 0.79 -20.55 18.18
CA SER A 274 0.71 -21.72 19.07
C SER A 274 0.36 -22.99 18.28
N SER A 275 -0.53 -22.91 17.29
CA SER A 275 -0.86 -24.03 16.43
C SER A 275 0.34 -24.49 15.60
N MET A 276 1.04 -23.58 14.91
CA MET A 276 2.25 -23.89 14.14
C MET A 276 3.32 -24.54 15.00
N MET A 277 3.53 -23.98 16.21
CA MET A 277 4.54 -24.45 17.17
C MET A 277 4.13 -25.72 17.92
N SER A 278 2.87 -26.15 17.82
CA SER A 278 2.43 -27.49 18.27
C SER A 278 2.54 -28.55 17.17
N GLY A 279 3.01 -28.18 15.97
CA GLY A 279 3.11 -29.08 14.82
C GLY A 279 1.80 -29.29 14.06
N LYS A 280 0.71 -28.59 14.41
CA LYS A 280 -0.52 -28.61 13.63
C LYS A 280 -0.24 -28.14 12.21
N VAL A 281 -0.90 -28.78 11.25
CA VAL A 281 -0.93 -28.36 9.85
C VAL A 281 -2.31 -27.81 9.56
N ILE A 282 -2.39 -26.81 8.70
CA ILE A 282 -3.66 -26.46 8.09
C ILE A 282 -3.92 -27.57 7.08
N GLU A 283 -4.91 -28.43 7.37
CA GLU A 283 -5.42 -29.37 6.39
C GLU A 283 -5.90 -28.55 5.19
N GLN A 284 -5.53 -28.97 3.97
CA GLN A 284 -6.04 -28.38 2.74
C GLN A 284 -7.56 -28.52 2.76
N THR A 285 -8.24 -27.51 3.29
CA THR A 285 -9.68 -27.47 3.43
C THR A 285 -10.23 -26.83 2.16
N GLU A 286 -10.98 -27.66 1.46
CA GLU A 286 -11.84 -27.42 0.30
C GLU A 286 -11.21 -26.70 -0.89
N SER A 287 -11.23 -27.39 -2.04
CA SER A 287 -11.15 -26.73 -3.34
C SER A 287 -12.11 -25.55 -3.32
N LEU A 288 -11.62 -24.35 -3.61
CA LEU A 288 -12.48 -23.21 -3.90
C LEU A 288 -13.56 -23.71 -4.86
N THR A 289 -14.83 -23.53 -4.49
CA THR A 289 -15.93 -23.90 -5.38
C THR A 289 -15.78 -23.11 -6.66
N GLU A 290 -15.31 -23.76 -7.72
CA GLU A 290 -15.16 -23.11 -9.00
C GLU A 290 -16.55 -22.70 -9.49
N LEU A 291 -16.64 -21.50 -10.06
CA LEU A 291 -17.83 -21.11 -10.77
C LEU A 291 -18.08 -22.15 -11.88
N PRO A 292 -19.34 -22.57 -12.09
CA PRO A 292 -19.71 -23.33 -13.27
C PRO A 292 -19.15 -22.65 -14.52
N ALA A 293 -18.64 -23.43 -15.48
CA ALA A 293 -17.88 -22.91 -16.63
C ALA A 293 -18.58 -21.76 -17.36
N ASP A 294 -19.91 -21.83 -17.48
CA ASP A 294 -20.73 -20.80 -18.11
C ASP A 294 -20.69 -19.47 -17.32
N LEU A 295 -20.81 -19.54 -15.98
CA LEU A 295 -20.71 -18.38 -15.09
C LEU A 295 -19.27 -17.86 -14.98
N ALA A 296 -18.26 -18.74 -15.04
CA ALA A 296 -16.86 -18.35 -15.01
C ALA A 296 -16.46 -17.55 -16.25
N ASN A 297 -16.97 -17.93 -17.43
CA ASN A 297 -16.76 -17.20 -18.68
C ASN A 297 -17.43 -15.83 -18.64
N GLU A 298 -18.69 -15.76 -18.24
CA GLU A 298 -19.42 -14.50 -18.08
C GLU A 298 -18.72 -13.57 -17.07
N TYR A 299 -18.37 -14.10 -15.90
CA TYR A 299 -17.63 -13.37 -14.87
C TYR A 299 -16.28 -12.85 -15.39
N THR A 300 -15.54 -13.66 -16.13
CA THR A 300 -14.24 -13.27 -16.69
C THR A 300 -14.39 -12.13 -17.69
N GLN A 301 -15.40 -12.18 -18.56
CA GLN A 301 -15.69 -11.13 -19.52
C GLN A 301 -16.05 -9.81 -18.82
N ILE A 302 -16.96 -9.86 -17.83
CA ILE A 302 -17.33 -8.70 -17.03
C ILE A 302 -16.12 -8.14 -16.26
N SER A 303 -15.30 -9.00 -15.67
CA SER A 303 -14.10 -8.58 -14.94
C SER A 303 -13.09 -7.87 -15.86
N LYS A 304 -12.87 -8.41 -17.07
CA LYS A 304 -12.00 -7.76 -18.07
C LYS A 304 -12.58 -6.41 -18.51
N GLN A 305 -13.90 -6.31 -18.74
CA GLN A 305 -14.58 -5.05 -19.04
C GLN A 305 -14.34 -4.00 -17.94
N ILE A 306 -14.49 -4.37 -16.66
CA ILE A 306 -14.26 -3.47 -15.53
C ILE A 306 -12.81 -2.98 -15.52
N VAL A 307 -11.84 -3.89 -15.67
CA VAL A 307 -10.41 -3.54 -15.67
C VAL A 307 -10.09 -2.57 -16.80
N VAL A 308 -10.54 -2.86 -18.03
CA VAL A 308 -10.25 -2.01 -19.20
C VAL A 308 -10.94 -0.65 -19.07
N ALA A 309 -12.23 -0.62 -18.73
CA ALA A 309 -12.98 0.62 -18.59
C ALA A 309 -12.40 1.53 -17.49
N LYS A 310 -11.96 0.94 -16.37
CA LYS A 310 -11.27 1.68 -15.30
C LYS A 310 -9.95 2.29 -15.82
N ASN A 311 -9.10 1.51 -16.46
CA ASN A 311 -7.82 2.01 -16.97
C ASN A 311 -8.00 3.08 -18.05
N LEU A 312 -9.01 2.96 -18.92
CA LEU A 312 -9.36 3.99 -19.90
C LEU A 312 -9.81 5.29 -19.21
N LYS A 313 -10.69 5.18 -18.21
CA LYS A 313 -11.14 6.33 -17.42
C LYS A 313 -9.97 7.02 -16.71
N ASP A 314 -9.14 6.25 -16.02
CA ASP A 314 -8.00 6.77 -15.27
C ASP A 314 -7.03 7.47 -16.22
N LYS A 315 -6.72 6.86 -17.39
CA LYS A 315 -5.84 7.47 -18.38
C LYS A 315 -6.42 8.71 -19.04
N ALA A 316 -7.72 8.73 -19.32
CA ALA A 316 -8.40 9.91 -19.83
C ALA A 316 -8.37 11.07 -18.82
N SER A 317 -8.56 10.77 -17.53
CA SER A 317 -8.49 11.77 -16.45
C SER A 317 -7.07 12.34 -16.29
N GLU A 318 -6.03 11.51 -16.45
CA GLU A 318 -4.63 11.97 -16.45
C GLU A 318 -4.38 12.96 -17.60
N LEU A 319 -4.81 12.60 -18.82
CA LEU A 319 -4.67 13.47 -20.00
C LEU A 319 -5.42 14.78 -19.86
N GLU A 320 -6.64 14.75 -19.31
CA GLU A 320 -7.43 15.95 -19.05
C GLU A 320 -6.73 16.87 -18.05
N THR A 321 -6.20 16.30 -16.96
CA THR A 321 -5.50 17.05 -15.92
C THR A 321 -4.26 17.73 -16.49
N ALA A 322 -3.43 16.97 -17.23
CA ALA A 322 -2.25 17.51 -17.89
C ALA A 322 -2.58 18.62 -18.90
N ALA A 323 -3.66 18.47 -19.68
CA ALA A 323 -4.09 19.51 -20.62
C ALA A 323 -4.58 20.78 -19.91
N ARG A 324 -5.26 20.64 -18.77
CA ARG A 324 -5.67 21.79 -17.93
C ARG A 324 -4.45 22.52 -17.38
N GLU A 325 -3.47 21.80 -16.86
CA GLU A 325 -2.22 22.36 -16.35
C GLU A 325 -1.42 23.06 -17.45
N GLN A 326 -1.29 22.45 -18.63
CA GLN A 326 -0.65 23.09 -19.78
C GLN A 326 -1.31 24.43 -20.14
N MET A 327 -2.64 24.49 -20.12
CA MET A 327 -3.37 25.72 -20.41
C MET A 327 -3.23 26.77 -19.29
N GLN A 328 -3.13 26.36 -18.02
CA GLN A 328 -2.83 27.26 -16.90
C GLN A 328 -1.41 27.81 -16.98
N ASN A 329 -0.42 26.96 -17.29
CA ASN A 329 0.96 27.35 -17.49
C ASN A 329 1.11 28.30 -18.69
N PHE A 330 0.41 28.01 -19.79
CA PHE A 330 0.34 28.92 -20.94
C PHE A 330 -0.20 30.29 -20.53
N ALA A 331 -1.28 30.33 -19.75
CA ALA A 331 -1.84 31.58 -19.24
C ALA A 331 -0.85 32.34 -18.36
N ALA A 332 -0.16 31.65 -17.44
CA ALA A 332 0.83 32.25 -16.55
C ALA A 332 2.04 32.81 -17.31
N VAL A 333 2.63 32.04 -18.23
CA VAL A 333 3.79 32.46 -19.06
C VAL A 333 3.46 33.69 -19.89
N ASN A 334 2.24 33.77 -20.41
CA ASN A 334 1.80 34.88 -21.26
C ASN A 334 1.09 35.99 -20.48
N GLN A 335 1.12 35.97 -19.14
CA GLN A 335 0.51 36.98 -18.26
C GLN A 335 -0.98 37.24 -18.57
N ILE A 336 -1.71 36.17 -18.88
CA ILE A 336 -3.15 36.20 -19.12
C ILE A 336 -3.87 36.28 -17.77
N ASN A 337 -4.13 37.51 -17.32
CA ASN A 337 -4.63 37.78 -15.95
C ASN A 337 -6.09 38.28 -15.92
N GLY A 338 -6.78 38.27 -17.07
CA GLY A 338 -8.14 38.80 -17.23
C GLY A 338 -9.07 37.84 -17.96
N ASN A 339 -10.37 38.15 -17.96
CA ASN A 339 -11.37 37.37 -18.70
C ASN A 339 -11.33 37.73 -20.19
N PHE A 340 -10.70 36.88 -20.99
CA PHE A 340 -10.68 37.02 -22.46
C PHE A 340 -11.72 36.12 -23.12
N LYS A 341 -12.25 36.55 -24.26
CA LYS A 341 -12.97 35.64 -25.16
C LYS A 341 -11.96 34.68 -25.78
N LEU A 342 -12.04 33.41 -25.40
CA LEU A 342 -11.15 32.39 -25.93
C LEU A 342 -11.59 31.98 -27.35
N PRO A 343 -10.65 31.55 -28.21
CA PRO A 343 -10.97 31.07 -29.56
C PRO A 343 -11.73 29.75 -29.58
N TYR A 344 -11.81 29.03 -28.45
CA TYR A 344 -12.52 27.76 -28.32
C TYR A 344 -13.53 27.82 -27.16
N ASP A 345 -14.82 27.98 -27.49
CA ASP A 345 -15.88 28.31 -26.54
C ASP A 345 -16.27 27.16 -25.58
N ALA A 346 -15.82 25.92 -25.82
CA ALA A 346 -16.11 24.78 -24.94
C ALA A 346 -15.24 24.77 -23.66
N THR A 347 -14.18 25.57 -23.63
CA THR A 347 -13.33 25.80 -22.46
C THR A 347 -13.23 27.28 -22.16
N THR A 348 -13.22 27.66 -20.89
CA THR A 348 -13.02 29.05 -20.46
C THR A 348 -11.93 29.11 -19.41
N LEU A 349 -11.15 30.17 -19.43
CA LEU A 349 -10.12 30.46 -18.44
C LEU A 349 -10.64 31.62 -17.59
N ARG A 350 -10.74 31.41 -16.27
CA ARG A 350 -11.22 32.43 -15.34
C ARG A 350 -10.27 32.56 -14.17
N THR A 351 -10.10 33.77 -13.69
CA THR A 351 -9.42 34.03 -12.43
C THR A 351 -10.18 33.32 -11.31
N SER A 352 -9.47 32.53 -10.53
CA SER A 352 -9.97 31.81 -9.39
C SER A 352 -9.05 32.09 -8.21
N THR A 353 -9.65 32.29 -7.05
CA THR A 353 -8.89 32.35 -5.81
C THR A 353 -8.62 30.92 -5.35
N LYS A 354 -7.36 30.59 -5.11
CA LYS A 354 -6.94 29.38 -4.40
C LYS A 354 -6.61 29.80 -2.99
N PHE A 355 -7.20 29.13 -2.00
CA PHE A 355 -6.92 29.40 -0.61
C PHE A 355 -5.88 28.41 -0.09
N ASP A 356 -4.94 28.87 0.73
CA ASP A 356 -4.09 28.02 1.55
C ASP A 356 -4.92 27.43 2.69
N LEU A 357 -5.66 26.37 2.36
CA LEU A 357 -6.53 25.67 3.29
C LEU A 357 -5.75 25.02 4.43
N GLN A 358 -4.48 24.67 4.22
CA GLN A 358 -3.61 24.10 5.24
C GLN A 358 -3.21 25.19 6.24
N GLY A 359 -2.72 26.34 5.76
CA GLY A 359 -2.39 27.48 6.61
C GLY A 359 -3.58 27.96 7.43
N LEU A 360 -4.77 28.07 6.82
CA LEU A 360 -6.00 28.41 7.53
C LEU A 360 -6.40 27.36 8.57
N HIS A 361 -6.31 26.07 8.24
CA HIS A 361 -6.59 24.97 9.16
C HIS A 361 -5.65 24.99 10.37
N ASP A 362 -4.35 25.20 10.14
CA ASP A 362 -3.34 25.24 11.20
C ASP A 362 -3.59 26.41 12.15
N VAL A 363 -3.89 27.61 11.63
CA VAL A 363 -4.22 28.77 12.48
C VAL A 363 -5.50 28.55 13.28
N LEU A 364 -6.56 28.06 12.65
CA LEU A 364 -7.84 27.81 13.31
C LEU A 364 -7.72 26.76 14.42
N THR A 365 -6.95 25.69 14.21
CA THR A 365 -6.77 24.63 15.20
C THR A 365 -5.79 25.01 16.31
N THR A 366 -4.70 25.71 15.98
CA THR A 366 -3.64 26.02 16.96
C THR A 366 -3.86 27.31 17.75
N GLN A 367 -4.39 28.35 17.13
CA GLN A 367 -4.57 29.66 17.76
C GLN A 367 -5.99 29.88 18.27
N PHE A 368 -6.99 29.35 17.56
CA PHE A 368 -8.41 29.53 17.90
C PHE A 368 -9.08 28.26 18.46
N ASN A 369 -8.32 27.17 18.57
CA ASN A 369 -8.75 25.90 19.17
C ASN A 369 -10.04 25.31 18.54
N VAL A 370 -10.22 25.52 17.24
CA VAL A 370 -11.34 24.94 16.47
C VAL A 370 -11.11 23.44 16.30
N GLU A 371 -12.16 22.64 16.47
CA GLU A 371 -12.06 21.19 16.32
C GLU A 371 -11.70 20.80 14.87
N SER A 372 -10.56 20.13 14.70
CA SER A 372 -10.01 19.76 13.38
C SER A 372 -10.97 18.93 12.51
N THR A 373 -11.80 18.09 13.13
CA THR A 373 -12.82 17.26 12.45
C THR A 373 -13.88 18.10 11.74
N SER A 374 -14.32 19.20 12.34
CA SER A 374 -15.30 20.13 11.77
C SER A 374 -14.81 20.86 10.51
N LEU A 375 -13.48 20.93 10.34
CA LEU A 375 -12.80 21.61 9.24
C LEU A 375 -12.40 20.67 8.10
N LYS A 376 -12.68 19.37 8.21
CA LYS A 376 -12.34 18.36 7.20
C LYS A 376 -13.59 17.82 6.50
N LYS A 377 -13.45 17.29 5.28
CA LYS A 377 -14.60 16.67 4.61
C LYS A 377 -14.84 15.29 5.20
N ALA A 378 -16.07 15.04 5.63
CA ALA A 378 -16.51 13.71 5.99
C ALA A 378 -16.73 12.87 4.73
N ALA A 379 -16.15 11.68 4.69
CA ALA A 379 -16.37 10.65 3.72
C ALA A 379 -16.72 9.35 4.47
N ILE A 380 -17.67 8.59 3.93
CA ILE A 380 -18.02 7.29 4.49
C ILE A 380 -17.11 6.26 3.85
N ASP A 381 -16.37 5.52 4.67
CA ASP A 381 -15.67 4.30 4.27
C ASP A 381 -16.72 3.22 3.97
N ILE A 382 -17.07 3.10 2.68
CA ILE A 382 -18.11 2.20 2.21
C ILE A 382 -17.73 0.74 2.49
N ASP A 383 -16.46 0.38 2.34
CA ASP A 383 -16.01 -1.00 2.52
C ASP A 383 -16.13 -1.40 4.00
N THR A 384 -15.65 -0.56 4.92
CA THR A 384 -15.81 -0.79 6.36
C THR A 384 -17.28 -0.80 6.76
N TYR A 385 -18.10 0.10 6.19
CA TYR A 385 -19.55 0.13 6.44
C TYR A 385 -20.25 -1.15 5.96
N MET A 386 -19.92 -1.64 4.77
CA MET A 386 -20.47 -2.88 4.23
C MET A 386 -20.04 -4.10 5.05
N HIS A 387 -18.80 -4.13 5.53
CA HIS A 387 -18.33 -5.19 6.41
C HIS A 387 -19.06 -5.16 7.78
N LEU A 388 -19.35 -3.98 8.33
CA LEU A 388 -20.15 -3.86 9.55
C LEU A 388 -21.59 -4.35 9.34
N LEU A 389 -22.20 -4.04 8.19
CA LEU A 389 -23.52 -4.55 7.81
C LEU A 389 -23.54 -6.08 7.69
N ASP A 390 -22.56 -6.67 7.00
CA ASP A 390 -22.48 -8.12 6.85
C ASP A 390 -22.26 -8.83 8.20
N LYS A 391 -21.41 -8.27 9.06
CA LYS A 391 -21.18 -8.79 10.42
C LYS A 391 -22.43 -8.67 11.30
N SER A 392 -23.15 -7.56 11.20
CA SER A 392 -24.42 -7.34 11.90
C SER A 392 -25.48 -8.35 11.46
N ALA A 393 -25.59 -8.59 10.15
CA ALA A 393 -26.52 -9.57 9.58
C ALA A 393 -26.18 -11.01 9.99
N LYS A 394 -24.90 -11.40 9.95
CA LYS A 394 -24.44 -12.75 10.34
C LYS A 394 -24.62 -13.04 11.82
N ASN A 395 -24.39 -12.04 12.68
CA ASN A 395 -24.41 -12.22 14.13
C ASN A 395 -25.71 -11.74 14.79
N ASN A 396 -26.66 -11.22 14.01
CA ASN A 396 -27.92 -10.65 14.48
C ASN A 396 -27.74 -9.60 15.60
N GLN A 397 -26.65 -8.82 15.53
CA GLN A 397 -26.30 -7.78 16.49
C GLN A 397 -26.42 -6.40 15.84
N PRO A 398 -27.09 -5.43 16.48
CA PRO A 398 -27.19 -4.08 15.94
C PRO A 398 -25.83 -3.38 15.94
N ILE A 399 -25.56 -2.60 14.89
CA ILE A 399 -24.35 -1.77 14.77
C ILE A 399 -24.42 -0.65 15.81
N SER A 400 -23.39 -0.49 16.63
CA SER A 400 -23.34 0.56 17.64
C SER A 400 -23.10 1.94 17.02
N HIS A 401 -23.43 3.00 17.76
CA HIS A 401 -23.15 4.37 17.32
C HIS A 401 -21.64 4.61 17.11
N GLU A 402 -20.79 4.10 17.99
CA GLU A 402 -19.32 4.20 17.84
C GLU A 402 -18.82 3.50 16.58
N GLN A 403 -19.37 2.34 16.24
CA GLN A 403 -19.06 1.64 15.00
C GLN A 403 -19.49 2.44 13.77
N LEU A 404 -20.66 3.06 13.79
CA LEU A 404 -21.12 3.95 12.72
C LEU A 404 -20.28 5.23 12.61
N THR A 405 -19.82 5.79 13.73
CA THR A 405 -18.95 6.97 13.69
C THR A 405 -17.55 6.61 13.18
N SER A 406 -17.08 5.38 13.43
CA SER A 406 -15.78 4.89 12.94
C SER A 406 -15.68 4.76 11.42
N VAL A 407 -16.82 4.64 10.70
CA VAL A 407 -16.83 4.64 9.23
C VAL A 407 -16.74 6.04 8.64
N ILE A 408 -16.96 7.08 9.44
CA ILE A 408 -16.80 8.46 9.00
C ILE A 408 -15.31 8.79 9.04
N LYS A 409 -14.68 8.78 7.87
CA LYS A 409 -13.30 9.20 7.67
C LYS A 409 -13.30 10.68 7.28
N TYR A 410 -12.36 11.44 7.82
CA TYR A 410 -12.21 12.85 7.50
C TYR A 410 -11.00 13.04 6.59
N ASP A 411 -11.23 13.32 5.30
CA ASP A 411 -10.16 13.52 4.32
C ASP A 411 -10.34 14.83 3.56
N GLY A 412 -9.21 15.48 3.27
CA GLY A 412 -9.17 16.80 2.67
C GLY A 412 -9.81 17.88 3.54
N PHE A 413 -9.66 19.11 3.08
CA PHE A 413 -10.17 20.29 3.76
C PHE A 413 -11.60 20.61 3.34
N ASN A 414 -12.48 20.81 4.31
CA ASN A 414 -13.79 21.40 4.06
C ASN A 414 -13.62 22.90 3.87
N GLU A 415 -13.30 23.31 2.65
CA GLU A 415 -13.06 24.71 2.29
C GLU A 415 -14.17 25.65 2.78
N ALA A 416 -15.45 25.25 2.67
CA ALA A 416 -16.56 26.05 3.17
C ALA A 416 -16.53 26.19 4.70
N GLY A 417 -16.32 25.08 5.42
CA GLY A 417 -16.20 25.08 6.88
C GLY A 417 -15.02 25.89 7.39
N ILE A 418 -13.87 25.79 6.72
CA ILE A 418 -12.66 26.57 7.05
C ILE A 418 -12.89 28.06 6.82
N LYS A 419 -13.48 28.45 5.70
CA LYS A 419 -13.79 29.87 5.44
C LYS A 419 -14.77 30.42 6.47
N THR A 420 -15.84 29.69 6.77
CA THR A 420 -16.80 30.09 7.79
C THR A 420 -16.14 30.23 9.16
N ALA A 421 -15.26 29.30 9.55
CA ALA A 421 -14.53 29.41 10.80
C ALA A 421 -13.56 30.61 10.79
N ALA A 422 -12.78 30.79 9.72
CA ALA A 422 -11.87 31.92 9.57
C ALA A 422 -12.59 33.27 9.68
N GLU A 423 -13.74 33.42 9.02
CA GLU A 423 -14.60 34.61 9.13
C GLU A 423 -15.12 34.81 10.56
N GLN A 424 -15.54 33.75 11.25
CA GLN A 424 -16.03 33.80 12.64
C GLN A 424 -14.96 34.26 13.64
N TYR A 425 -13.70 33.88 13.41
CA TYR A 425 -12.56 34.25 14.25
C TYR A 425 -11.84 35.53 13.78
N GLY A 426 -12.35 36.20 12.75
CA GLY A 426 -11.81 37.46 12.23
C GLY A 426 -10.45 37.31 11.53
N ILE A 427 -10.17 36.13 10.98
CA ILE A 427 -8.99 35.90 10.14
C ILE A 427 -9.27 36.48 8.76
N ASP A 428 -8.37 37.34 8.28
CA ASP A 428 -8.45 37.86 6.92
C ASP A 428 -8.12 36.74 5.91
N LEU A 429 -9.09 36.41 5.06
CA LEU A 429 -8.93 35.36 4.06
C LEU A 429 -7.97 35.78 2.94
N ASP A 430 -7.77 37.09 2.73
CA ASP A 430 -6.90 37.59 1.67
C ASP A 430 -5.43 37.23 1.92
N ASP A 431 -4.99 37.19 3.19
CA ASP A 431 -3.65 36.77 3.63
C ASP A 431 -3.33 35.30 3.29
N TYR A 432 -4.37 34.49 3.05
CA TYR A 432 -4.28 33.06 2.74
C TYR A 432 -4.76 32.75 1.34
N SER A 433 -4.76 33.74 0.45
CA SER A 433 -5.33 33.58 -0.88
C SER A 433 -4.33 33.92 -1.98
N GLU A 434 -4.31 33.10 -3.03
CA GLU A 434 -3.55 33.36 -4.24
C GLU A 434 -4.50 33.35 -5.45
N GLN A 435 -4.38 34.37 -6.29
CA GLN A 435 -5.10 34.40 -7.56
C GLN A 435 -4.36 33.56 -8.59
N HIS A 436 -5.07 32.61 -9.19
CA HIS A 436 -4.56 31.81 -10.31
C HIS A 436 -5.63 31.74 -11.40
N MET A 437 -5.19 31.40 -12.61
CA MET A 437 -6.14 31.11 -13.68
C MET A 437 -6.57 29.65 -13.60
N LYS A 438 -7.87 29.41 -13.62
CA LYS A 438 -8.45 28.06 -13.63
C LYS A 438 -9.20 27.82 -14.92
N VAL A 439 -8.96 26.65 -15.51
CA VAL A 439 -9.66 26.18 -16.71
C VAL A 439 -10.98 25.55 -16.29
N TYR A 440 -12.07 26.02 -16.86
CA TYR A 440 -13.40 25.47 -16.71
C TYR A 440 -13.87 24.92 -18.05
N MET A 441 -14.56 23.78 -18.02
CA MET A 441 -15.36 23.37 -19.17
C MET A 441 -16.70 24.09 -19.10
N SER A 442 -17.23 24.47 -20.25
CA SER A 442 -18.52 25.12 -20.39
C SER A 442 -19.64 24.12 -20.11
N GLY A 443 -19.89 23.81 -18.82
CA GLY A 443 -20.86 22.79 -18.39
C GLY A 443 -22.33 23.12 -18.67
N GLN A 444 -22.62 24.36 -19.10
CA GLN A 444 -23.92 24.81 -19.58
C GLN A 444 -23.77 25.44 -20.97
N SER A 445 -23.31 24.66 -21.95
CA SER A 445 -23.42 25.04 -23.35
C SER A 445 -24.89 24.97 -23.79
N ARG A 446 -25.34 25.93 -24.60
CA ARG A 446 -26.67 25.94 -25.23
C ARG A 446 -26.51 25.90 -26.76
N GLY A 447 -27.49 25.32 -27.45
CA GLY A 447 -27.50 25.29 -28.92
C GLY A 447 -26.39 24.42 -29.52
N ASP A 448 -25.70 24.94 -30.53
CA ASP A 448 -24.80 24.15 -31.38
C ASP A 448 -23.57 23.58 -30.64
N ILE A 449 -23.05 24.29 -29.63
CA ILE A 449 -21.92 23.79 -28.82
C ILE A 449 -22.33 22.57 -27.99
N TYR A 450 -23.55 22.57 -27.43
CA TYR A 450 -24.07 21.41 -26.71
C TYR A 450 -24.25 20.21 -27.65
N ASN A 451 -24.82 20.45 -28.83
CA ASN A 451 -25.01 19.41 -29.84
C ASN A 451 -23.66 18.81 -30.28
N ALA A 452 -22.66 19.65 -30.55
CA ALA A 452 -21.31 19.19 -30.90
C ALA A 452 -20.66 18.40 -29.76
N MET A 453 -20.80 18.85 -28.50
CA MET A 453 -20.31 18.09 -27.34
C MET A 453 -21.03 16.75 -27.14
N GLN A 454 -22.33 16.67 -27.41
CA GLN A 454 -23.05 15.39 -27.36
C GLN A 454 -22.63 14.46 -28.50
N THR A 455 -22.42 14.98 -29.71
CA THR A 455 -21.88 14.20 -30.83
C THR A 455 -20.50 13.64 -30.47
N ILE A 456 -19.58 14.48 -29.98
CA ILE A 456 -18.27 14.04 -29.51
C ILE A 456 -18.40 13.00 -28.40
N LYS A 457 -19.32 13.19 -27.44
CA LYS A 457 -19.55 12.22 -26.36
C LYS A 457 -20.04 10.87 -26.90
N ASN A 458 -20.92 10.88 -27.89
CA ASN A 458 -21.42 9.65 -28.53
C ASN A 458 -20.31 8.95 -29.34
N GLU A 459 -19.50 9.70 -30.08
CA GLU A 459 -18.33 9.18 -30.81
C GLU A 459 -17.30 8.59 -29.85
N ILE A 460 -17.01 9.28 -28.74
CA ILE A 460 -16.15 8.76 -27.66
C ILE A 460 -16.76 7.51 -27.05
N GLY A 461 -18.08 7.47 -26.82
CA GLY A 461 -18.78 6.30 -26.30
C GLY A 461 -18.60 5.09 -27.21
N MET A 462 -18.85 5.25 -28.51
CA MET A 462 -18.64 4.19 -29.50
C MET A 462 -17.18 3.75 -29.58
N PHE A 463 -16.23 4.70 -29.58
CA PHE A 463 -14.81 4.38 -29.61
C PHE A 463 -14.36 3.66 -28.33
N ALA A 464 -14.81 4.10 -27.17
CA ALA A 464 -14.50 3.49 -25.89
C ALA A 464 -15.09 2.08 -25.78
N GLU A 465 -16.32 1.86 -26.24
CA GLU A 465 -16.92 0.51 -26.31
C GLU A 465 -16.11 -0.40 -27.23
N ASN A 466 -15.78 0.05 -28.45
CA ASN A 466 -15.00 -0.72 -29.41
C ASN A 466 -13.60 -1.04 -28.89
N LEU A 467 -12.89 -0.04 -28.36
CA LEU A 467 -11.57 -0.22 -27.78
C LEU A 467 -11.62 -1.12 -26.54
N THR A 468 -12.69 -1.03 -25.75
CA THR A 468 -12.89 -1.93 -24.61
C THR A 468 -13.01 -3.37 -25.09
N ASN A 469 -13.87 -3.63 -26.09
CA ASN A 469 -14.04 -4.95 -26.68
C ASN A 469 -12.73 -5.50 -27.28
N GLU A 470 -11.97 -4.66 -27.98
CA GLU A 470 -10.67 -5.05 -28.55
C GLU A 470 -9.64 -5.38 -27.46
N LEU A 471 -9.55 -4.54 -26.42
CA LEU A 471 -8.58 -4.75 -25.34
C LEU A 471 -8.93 -5.93 -24.44
N ILE A 472 -10.21 -6.31 -24.31
CA ILE A 472 -10.65 -7.52 -23.58
C ILE A 472 -10.05 -8.80 -24.18
N GLU A 473 -9.87 -8.82 -25.50
CA GLU A 473 -9.24 -9.91 -26.24
C GLU A 473 -7.70 -9.86 -26.17
N SER A 474 -7.12 -8.84 -25.55
CA SER A 474 -5.68 -8.69 -25.43
C SER A 474 -5.05 -9.83 -24.61
N PRO A 475 -3.99 -10.49 -25.12
CA PRO A 475 -3.23 -11.50 -24.37
C PRO A 475 -2.67 -10.97 -23.04
N SER A 476 -2.51 -9.65 -22.89
CA SER A 476 -2.04 -9.04 -21.64
C SER A 476 -3.06 -9.10 -20.51
N LEU A 477 -4.36 -9.14 -20.80
CA LEU A 477 -5.40 -9.38 -19.79
C LEU A 477 -5.53 -10.86 -19.43
N ASP A 478 -4.99 -11.71 -20.29
CA ASP A 478 -4.91 -13.15 -20.09
C ASP A 478 -3.61 -13.60 -19.41
N ASP A 479 -2.81 -12.65 -18.93
CA ASP A 479 -1.59 -12.91 -18.17
C ASP A 479 -1.88 -13.81 -16.96
N GLU A 480 -1.10 -14.88 -16.82
CA GLU A 480 -1.22 -15.85 -15.73
C GLU A 480 -1.16 -15.21 -14.33
N ARG A 481 -0.55 -14.03 -14.18
CA ARG A 481 -0.55 -13.27 -12.92
C ARG A 481 -1.90 -12.66 -12.58
N LEU A 482 -2.71 -12.34 -13.58
CA LEU A 482 -4.09 -11.85 -13.43
C LEU A 482 -5.06 -13.02 -13.20
N LYS A 483 -4.72 -14.20 -13.71
CA LYS A 483 -5.48 -15.46 -13.56
C LYS A 483 -5.10 -16.28 -12.33
N GLN A 484 -4.05 -15.90 -11.61
CA GLN A 484 -3.61 -16.57 -10.40
C GLN A 484 -4.62 -16.36 -9.28
N ASN A 485 -5.63 -17.25 -9.24
CA ASN A 485 -6.10 -17.79 -7.98
C ASN A 485 -4.95 -18.63 -7.41
N LEU A 486 -4.17 -18.07 -6.49
CA LEU A 486 -3.42 -18.87 -5.55
C LEU A 486 -4.46 -19.62 -4.72
N ALA A 487 -5.00 -20.70 -5.25
CA ALA A 487 -5.73 -21.66 -4.46
C ALA A 487 -4.91 -21.93 -3.18
N ASN A 488 -5.57 -22.19 -2.07
CA ASN A 488 -4.97 -22.60 -0.80
C ASN A 488 -4.12 -23.90 -0.89
N THR A 489 -3.67 -24.27 -2.09
CA THR A 489 -2.78 -25.40 -2.37
C THR A 489 -1.32 -25.08 -2.07
N GLY A 490 -0.92 -23.80 -2.02
CA GLY A 490 0.25 -23.25 -1.30
C GLY A 490 1.65 -23.86 -1.54
N VAL A 491 1.81 -24.90 -2.37
CA VAL A 491 3.10 -25.55 -2.55
C VAL A 491 3.15 -26.15 -3.94
N SER A 492 4.02 -25.61 -4.81
CA SER A 492 4.26 -26.27 -6.09
C SER A 492 5.07 -27.55 -5.86
N HIS A 493 4.47 -28.72 -6.12
CA HIS A 493 5.24 -29.94 -6.28
C HIS A 493 6.06 -29.84 -7.58
N SER A 494 7.37 -30.08 -7.44
CA SER A 494 8.38 -30.23 -8.51
C SER A 494 8.23 -29.27 -9.69
N MET A 495 8.95 -28.15 -9.66
CA MET A 495 9.43 -27.58 -10.92
C MET A 495 10.74 -28.29 -11.26
N ASP A 496 10.70 -29.13 -12.28
CA ASP A 496 11.91 -29.42 -13.05
C ASP A 496 12.35 -28.10 -13.69
N PHE A 497 13.52 -27.60 -13.27
CA PHE A 497 14.24 -26.50 -13.91
C PHE A 497 15.40 -27.07 -14.71
#